data_AF-A0A2A5CFF9-F1
#
_entry.id   AF-A0A2A5CFF9-F1
#
_cell.length_a   1.000
_cell.length_b   1.000
_cell.length_c   1.000
_cell.angle_alpha   90.00
_cell.angle_beta   90.00
_cell.angle_gamma   90.00
#
_symmetry.space_group_name_H-M   'P 1'
#
loop_
_entity.id
_entity.type
_entity.pdbx_description
1 polymer ?
#
loop_
_entity_poly.entity_id
_entity_poly.type
_entity_poly.pdbx_seq_one_letter_code
_entity_poly.pdbx_strand_id
1 'polypeptide(L)'
;MDKFTSSELWDNVWTARCRLSLIVVVLLASLLGCGGGSGSGISFDKFGGAASIELSNVTAWDSSGSYHDVLQGCIKVERDEYCTVNQLPLLVQVTGITPSKSAIQQRLVVSHDWMGLRFMALLDELPDDIRTLLGSVSAIVIGSEIRPSFYYPLTGAIYLDPSRLWLTNTEKQTISQRTDFRSDFDQELNFAFLSRYLEGGVSAFPYYPLDGDEERQLQDIVKPMARLLYHELAHAADFFPRLAVAGFDGALTLDENAQNLHLDVLSDQLVADIPLNNSVLDLLGKVMFQGEQATLAQQSFSPSYVGAEFTNDGAAHMYAYSTQFEDFAMLFEQSMMKYHYNLVIEVAVTNYSDSIYCNDYSVVWGQINRIADGLVKPRAKKVAELVFPEEAWGGVFDGLGVAVNSSAGESWCDRLANRGGENKEPLVRHFPDYL
;
A
#
# COMPACT_ATOMS: atom_id res chain seq x y z
N MET A 1 -87.29 -6.03 -33.62
CA MET A 1 -86.78 -6.53 -34.92
C MET A 1 -85.80 -7.63 -34.58
N ASP A 2 -86.31 -8.75 -34.05
CA ASP A 2 -86.74 -9.97 -34.79
C ASP A 2 -85.52 -10.74 -35.34
N LYS A 3 -85.33 -12.06 -35.23
CA LYS A 3 -85.89 -13.25 -34.55
C LYS A 3 -84.81 -14.33 -34.86
N PHE A 4 -84.41 -15.25 -33.98
CA PHE A 4 -84.88 -16.64 -33.82
C PHE A 4 -83.88 -17.26 -32.82
N THR A 5 -84.24 -17.64 -31.59
CA THR A 5 -84.69 -18.99 -31.13
C THR A 5 -83.78 -20.11 -31.61
N SER A 6 -83.39 -21.16 -30.88
CA SER A 6 -83.61 -21.70 -29.52
C SER A 6 -82.89 -23.07 -29.61
N SER A 7 -82.13 -23.54 -28.62
CA SER A 7 -82.69 -24.46 -27.63
C SER A 7 -81.72 -24.71 -26.46
N GLU A 8 -82.25 -24.49 -25.25
CA GLU A 8 -82.14 -25.33 -24.03
C GLU A 8 -80.74 -25.52 -23.40
N LEU A 9 -80.39 -24.83 -22.29
CA LEU A 9 -80.75 -25.11 -20.88
C LEU A 9 -80.37 -26.56 -20.48
N TRP A 10 -79.46 -26.85 -19.53
CA TRP A 10 -79.39 -26.37 -18.14
C TRP A 10 -77.97 -26.53 -17.53
N ASP A 11 -77.59 -25.52 -16.74
CA ASP A 11 -76.96 -25.53 -15.42
C ASP A 11 -75.55 -26.08 -15.06
N ASN A 12 -74.89 -25.22 -14.27
CA ASN A 12 -73.98 -25.46 -13.14
C ASN A 12 -72.52 -25.82 -13.46
N VAL A 13 -71.52 -24.95 -13.25
CA VAL A 13 -70.99 -24.30 -12.02
C VAL A 13 -69.66 -24.96 -11.59
N TRP A 14 -68.64 -24.10 -11.42
CA TRP A 14 -67.31 -24.25 -10.81
C TRP A 14 -66.11 -24.90 -11.55
N THR A 15 -65.04 -24.10 -11.55
CA THR A 15 -63.59 -24.41 -11.64
C THR A 15 -62.89 -24.56 -13.00
N ALA A 16 -62.22 -23.46 -13.37
CA ALA A 16 -60.79 -23.36 -13.69
C ALA A 16 -60.14 -24.41 -14.62
N ARG A 17 -59.66 -23.94 -15.79
CA ARG A 17 -58.23 -24.01 -16.17
C ARG A 17 -57.92 -23.25 -17.46
N CYS A 18 -56.86 -22.46 -17.39
CA CYS A 18 -55.80 -22.22 -18.37
C CYS A 18 -56.18 -21.97 -19.85
N ARG A 19 -55.86 -20.77 -20.33
CA ARG A 19 -54.68 -20.50 -21.20
C ARG A 19 -54.56 -18.98 -21.38
N LEU A 20 -53.53 -18.38 -20.77
CA LEU A 20 -52.28 -17.99 -21.42
C LEU A 20 -52.48 -17.00 -22.58
N SER A 21 -52.18 -15.72 -22.33
CA SER A 21 -51.14 -15.00 -23.07
C SER A 21 -50.72 -13.75 -22.31
N LEU A 22 -49.43 -13.69 -22.04
CA LEU A 22 -48.66 -12.66 -21.37
C LEU A 22 -48.84 -11.29 -22.04
N ILE A 23 -49.07 -10.24 -21.25
CA ILE A 23 -48.31 -8.99 -21.32
C ILE A 23 -48.11 -8.52 -19.87
N VAL A 24 -46.85 -8.47 -19.45
CA VAL A 24 -46.40 -8.10 -18.10
C VAL A 24 -46.40 -6.57 -17.97
N VAL A 25 -47.19 -6.06 -17.02
CA VAL A 25 -47.05 -4.72 -16.43
C VAL A 25 -46.34 -4.91 -15.09
N VAL A 26 -45.19 -4.27 -14.91
CA VAL A 26 -44.62 -4.07 -13.56
C VAL A 26 -44.49 -2.57 -13.32
N LEU A 27 -45.35 -2.09 -12.42
CA LEU A 27 -45.26 -0.81 -11.75
C LEU A 27 -44.01 -0.77 -10.86
N LEU A 28 -43.19 0.25 -11.03
CA LEU A 28 -42.19 0.65 -10.05
C LEU A 28 -42.88 1.45 -8.94
N ALA A 29 -42.96 0.85 -7.76
CA ALA A 29 -43.35 1.53 -6.54
C ALA A 29 -42.16 2.33 -5.99
N SER A 30 -42.32 3.64 -5.96
CA SER A 30 -41.50 4.59 -5.21
C SER A 30 -41.71 4.41 -3.71
N LEU A 31 -40.66 4.02 -2.98
CA LEU A 31 -40.58 4.22 -1.54
C LEU A 31 -39.40 5.15 -1.24
N LEU A 32 -39.76 6.35 -0.79
CA LEU A 32 -38.89 7.24 -0.04
C LEU A 32 -38.52 6.54 1.28
N GLY A 33 -37.24 6.20 1.43
CA GLY A 33 -36.64 5.80 2.70
C GLY A 33 -35.64 6.86 3.12
N CYS A 34 -35.83 7.42 4.31
CA CYS A 34 -34.97 8.39 4.95
C CYS A 34 -33.49 8.00 4.87
N GLY A 35 -32.65 8.88 4.31
CA GLY A 35 -31.20 8.82 4.49
C GLY A 35 -30.84 9.17 5.93
N GLY A 36 -30.82 8.15 6.78
CA GLY A 36 -30.19 8.19 8.10
C GLY A 36 -28.70 7.91 7.93
N GLY A 37 -27.87 8.73 8.58
CA GLY A 37 -26.41 8.65 8.51
C GLY A 37 -25.89 7.26 8.87
N SER A 38 -25.06 6.71 7.98
CA SER A 38 -24.16 5.62 8.31
C SER A 38 -22.88 6.23 8.86
N GLY A 39 -22.63 6.03 10.15
CA GLY A 39 -21.30 6.26 10.71
C GLY A 39 -20.27 5.44 9.93
N SER A 40 -19.19 6.09 9.55
CA SER A 40 -18.01 5.47 8.95
C SER A 40 -17.38 4.53 9.98
N GLY A 41 -17.78 3.27 9.98
CA GLY A 41 -17.06 2.22 10.69
C GLY A 41 -15.81 1.86 9.87
N ILE A 42 -14.65 1.76 10.53
CA ILE A 42 -13.41 1.32 9.89
C ILE A 42 -13.62 -0.11 9.37
N SER A 43 -13.59 -0.30 8.05
CA SER A 43 -13.70 -1.62 7.41
C SER A 43 -12.29 -2.11 7.09
N PHE A 44 -11.79 -3.02 7.91
CA PHE A 44 -10.46 -3.62 7.78
C PHE A 44 -10.38 -4.72 6.70
N ASP A 45 -11.53 -5.15 6.15
CA ASP A 45 -11.65 -6.23 5.16
C ASP A 45 -11.08 -5.88 3.77
N LYS A 46 -10.69 -4.62 3.53
CA LYS A 46 -10.20 -4.13 2.23
C LYS A 46 -8.68 -4.14 2.08
N PHE A 47 -7.93 -4.65 3.07
CA PHE A 47 -6.46 -4.67 2.99
C PHE A 47 -5.97 -5.90 2.19
N GLY A 48 -5.60 -5.67 0.93
CA GLY A 48 -5.27 -6.71 -0.07
C GLY A 48 -3.89 -7.39 0.06
N GLY A 49 -3.27 -7.41 1.25
CA GLY A 49 -1.95 -8.02 1.47
C GLY A 49 -1.96 -9.39 2.17
N ALA A 50 -3.12 -9.84 2.67
CA ALA A 50 -3.24 -10.98 3.57
C ALA A 50 -3.28 -12.37 2.89
N ALA A 51 -2.99 -12.48 1.59
CA ALA A 51 -3.12 -13.75 0.87
C ALA A 51 -2.25 -14.86 1.51
N SER A 52 -2.89 -15.79 2.23
CA SER A 52 -2.34 -17.03 2.83
C SER A 52 -0.83 -17.00 3.13
N ILE A 53 -0.40 -16.13 4.06
CA ILE A 53 1.00 -16.08 4.47
C ILE A 53 1.26 -17.20 5.47
N GLU A 54 2.21 -18.07 5.14
CA GLU A 54 2.62 -19.13 6.05
C GLU A 54 3.50 -18.57 7.17
N LEU A 55 2.88 -18.30 8.32
CA LEU A 55 3.55 -17.83 9.54
C LEU A 55 3.80 -18.98 10.53
N SER A 56 3.82 -20.23 10.05
CA SER A 56 4.03 -21.42 10.89
C SER A 56 5.47 -21.52 11.42
N ASN A 57 6.43 -20.93 10.71
CA ASN A 57 7.86 -21.03 10.96
C ASN A 57 8.46 -19.80 11.68
N VAL A 58 7.65 -18.82 12.09
CA VAL A 58 8.16 -17.63 12.80
C VAL A 58 8.08 -17.83 14.32
N THR A 59 9.09 -17.32 15.03
CA THR A 59 9.18 -17.35 16.49
C THR A 59 9.58 -16.00 17.05
N ALA A 60 9.23 -15.71 18.30
CA ALA A 60 9.72 -14.52 18.98
C ALA A 60 11.25 -14.52 19.02
N TRP A 61 11.87 -13.41 18.63
CA TRP A 61 13.34 -13.32 18.53
C TRP A 61 14.00 -13.20 19.91
N ASP A 62 13.40 -12.44 20.81
CA ASP A 62 13.83 -12.34 22.20
C ASP A 62 13.15 -13.42 23.06
N SER A 63 13.85 -14.54 23.27
CA SER A 63 13.39 -15.64 24.13
C SER A 63 13.15 -15.27 25.60
N SER A 64 13.66 -14.11 26.04
CA SER A 64 13.48 -13.59 27.40
C SER A 64 12.49 -12.42 27.49
N GLY A 65 11.91 -12.02 26.34
CA GLY A 65 11.02 -10.87 26.25
C GLY A 65 9.66 -11.11 26.92
N SER A 66 9.06 -10.04 27.45
CA SER A 66 7.80 -10.14 28.20
C SER A 66 6.60 -10.59 27.35
N TYR A 67 6.72 -10.51 26.02
CA TYR A 67 5.68 -10.89 25.06
C TYR A 67 5.99 -12.20 24.31
N HIS A 68 7.07 -12.90 24.66
CA HIS A 68 7.54 -14.10 23.98
C HIS A 68 6.41 -15.12 23.73
N ASP A 69 5.64 -15.43 24.77
CA ASP A 69 4.62 -16.49 24.75
C ASP A 69 3.35 -16.13 23.96
N VAL A 70 3.11 -14.84 23.69
CA VAL A 70 1.89 -14.36 23.03
C VAL A 70 2.12 -13.95 21.57
N LEU A 71 3.34 -13.54 21.21
CA LEU A 71 3.65 -12.95 19.91
C LEU A 71 3.21 -13.83 18.73
N GLN A 72 3.60 -15.11 18.72
CA GLN A 72 3.29 -16.02 17.60
C GLN A 72 1.77 -16.23 17.42
N GLY A 73 1.00 -16.21 18.52
CA GLY A 73 -0.46 -16.29 18.45
C GLY A 73 -1.09 -15.00 17.94
N CYS A 74 -0.60 -13.84 18.42
CA CYS A 74 -1.16 -12.54 18.14
C CYS A 74 -0.92 -12.02 16.73
N ILE A 75 0.12 -12.48 16.03
CA ILE A 75 0.49 -12.03 14.68
C ILE A 75 -0.19 -12.79 13.55
N LYS A 76 -1.09 -13.74 13.83
CA LYS A 76 -1.80 -14.48 12.77
C LYS A 76 -2.83 -13.57 12.09
N VAL A 77 -2.75 -13.50 10.76
CA VAL A 77 -3.59 -12.66 9.91
C VAL A 77 -4.96 -13.28 9.67
N GLU A 78 -5.06 -14.61 9.62
CA GLU A 78 -6.32 -15.35 9.51
C GLU A 78 -6.61 -16.07 10.84
N ARG A 79 -7.55 -15.54 11.64
CA ARG A 79 -7.96 -16.15 12.90
C ARG A 79 -9.39 -15.83 13.29
N ASP A 80 -9.96 -16.72 14.10
CA ASP A 80 -11.33 -16.58 14.60
C ASP A 80 -11.47 -15.44 15.63
N GLU A 81 -10.41 -15.11 16.38
CA GLU A 81 -10.40 -14.07 17.42
C GLU A 81 -9.03 -13.40 17.50
N TYR A 82 -8.94 -12.06 17.42
CA TYR A 82 -7.69 -11.30 17.55
C TYR A 82 -7.26 -11.09 19.00
N CYS A 83 -6.00 -10.70 19.23
CA CYS A 83 -5.51 -10.42 20.58
C CYS A 83 -6.05 -9.09 21.09
N THR A 84 -6.39 -9.07 22.39
CA THR A 84 -6.72 -7.85 23.13
C THR A 84 -5.48 -7.00 23.38
N VAL A 85 -5.68 -5.71 23.65
CA VAL A 85 -4.61 -4.77 24.00
C VAL A 85 -3.84 -5.21 25.25
N ASN A 86 -4.47 -5.89 26.22
CA ASN A 86 -3.77 -6.45 27.39
C ASN A 86 -2.82 -7.59 27.02
N GLN A 87 -3.12 -8.36 25.96
CA GLN A 87 -2.25 -9.44 25.50
C GLN A 87 -1.08 -8.89 24.69
N LEU A 88 -1.35 -7.98 23.75
CA LEU A 88 -0.31 -7.38 22.91
C LEU A 88 -0.67 -5.91 22.58
N PRO A 89 -0.27 -4.95 23.44
CA PRO A 89 -0.58 -3.53 23.21
C PRO A 89 0.30 -2.95 22.10
N LEU A 90 -0.07 -1.81 21.53
CA LEU A 90 0.82 -1.03 20.67
C LEU A 90 2.06 -0.58 21.48
N LEU A 91 3.21 -0.44 20.82
CA LEU A 91 4.47 -0.09 21.47
C LEU A 91 4.38 1.23 22.26
N VAL A 92 3.70 2.25 21.73
CA VAL A 92 3.56 3.56 22.38
C VAL A 92 2.85 3.47 23.74
N GLN A 93 1.93 2.51 23.90
CA GLN A 93 1.13 2.35 25.11
C GLN A 93 1.95 1.87 26.32
N VAL A 94 3.12 1.26 26.08
CA VAL A 94 3.97 0.70 27.14
C VAL A 94 5.39 1.28 27.18
N THR A 95 5.75 2.17 26.24
CA THR A 95 7.12 2.70 26.12
C THR A 95 7.21 4.23 26.09
N GLY A 96 6.09 4.93 25.89
CA GLY A 96 6.08 6.37 25.56
C GLY A 96 6.16 6.62 24.05
N ILE A 97 6.23 7.90 23.65
CA ILE A 97 6.09 8.32 22.23
C ILE A 97 7.19 7.74 21.32
N THR A 98 8.42 7.61 21.82
CA THR A 98 9.54 7.03 21.07
C THR A 98 10.01 5.75 21.75
N PRO A 99 9.53 4.57 21.29
CA PRO A 99 9.97 3.27 21.78
C PRO A 99 11.50 3.11 21.87
N SER A 100 11.94 2.51 22.98
CA SER A 100 13.34 2.10 23.13
C SER A 100 13.65 0.90 22.24
N LYS A 101 14.91 0.75 21.81
CA LYS A 101 15.36 -0.43 21.04
C LYS A 101 15.07 -1.75 21.78
N SER A 102 15.21 -1.77 23.11
CA SER A 102 14.89 -2.96 23.91
C SER A 102 13.40 -3.31 23.88
N ALA A 103 12.52 -2.32 23.82
CA ALA A 103 11.09 -2.58 23.67
C ALA A 103 10.73 -3.06 22.26
N ILE A 104 11.36 -2.49 21.23
CA ILE A 104 11.19 -2.95 19.84
C ILE A 104 11.69 -4.40 19.69
N GLN A 105 12.85 -4.73 20.26
CA GLN A 105 13.40 -6.08 20.29
C GLN A 105 12.40 -7.11 20.86
N GLN A 106 11.70 -6.76 21.93
CA GLN A 106 10.69 -7.63 22.56
C GLN A 106 9.43 -7.83 21.70
N ARG A 107 9.30 -7.15 20.55
CA ARG A 107 8.20 -7.26 19.60
C ARG A 107 8.60 -7.90 18.27
N LEU A 108 9.86 -8.31 18.13
CA LEU A 108 10.34 -8.98 16.93
C LEU A 108 9.92 -10.45 16.90
N VAL A 109 9.38 -10.85 15.75
CA VAL A 109 9.04 -12.23 15.40
C VAL A 109 9.74 -12.54 14.09
N VAL A 110 10.55 -13.60 14.05
CA VAL A 110 11.38 -13.90 12.88
C VAL A 110 11.29 -15.36 12.48
N SER A 111 11.44 -15.62 11.18
CA SER A 111 11.65 -16.99 10.68
C SER A 111 13.09 -17.49 10.83
N HIS A 112 14.05 -16.56 10.87
CA HIS A 112 15.48 -16.85 11.01
C HIS A 112 16.14 -15.80 11.92
N ASP A 113 17.03 -16.23 12.82
CA ASP A 113 17.68 -15.35 13.82
C ASP A 113 18.40 -14.15 13.20
N TRP A 114 18.99 -14.34 12.02
CA TRP A 114 19.72 -13.28 11.32
C TRP A 114 18.81 -12.09 10.98
N MET A 115 17.51 -12.33 10.73
CA MET A 115 16.57 -11.25 10.37
C MET A 115 16.41 -10.26 11.52
N GLY A 116 16.27 -10.76 12.75
CA GLY A 116 16.20 -9.92 13.94
C GLY A 116 17.53 -9.21 14.20
N LEU A 117 18.66 -9.91 14.02
CA LEU A 117 19.99 -9.30 14.12
C LEU A 117 20.17 -8.14 13.14
N ARG A 118 19.78 -8.30 11.87
CA ARG A 118 19.90 -7.25 10.84
C ARG A 118 18.94 -6.10 11.10
N PHE A 119 17.71 -6.38 11.50
CA PHE A 119 16.77 -5.31 11.84
C PHE A 119 17.25 -4.47 13.03
N MET A 120 17.78 -5.10 14.08
CA MET A 120 18.31 -4.37 15.23
C MET A 120 19.57 -3.57 14.90
N ALA A 121 20.46 -4.10 14.04
CA ALA A 121 21.62 -3.35 13.55
C ALA A 121 21.20 -2.17 12.64
N LEU A 122 20.17 -2.38 11.81
CA LEU A 122 19.62 -1.35 10.94
C LEU A 122 18.98 -0.20 11.75
N LEU A 123 18.29 -0.49 12.84
CA LEU A 123 17.71 0.53 13.72
C LEU A 123 18.75 1.49 14.31
N ASP A 124 20.03 1.11 14.36
CA ASP A 124 21.12 1.99 14.80
C ASP A 124 21.55 3.01 13.73
N GLU A 125 21.24 2.74 12.46
CA GLU A 125 21.58 3.59 11.31
C GLU A 125 20.38 4.41 10.80
N LEU A 126 19.17 4.04 11.19
CA LEU A 126 17.94 4.71 10.77
C LEU A 126 17.68 5.99 11.59
N PRO A 127 17.01 6.99 10.99
CA PRO A 127 16.52 8.15 11.72
C PRO A 127 15.63 7.77 12.91
N ASP A 128 15.71 8.55 13.98
CA ASP A 128 15.03 8.26 15.26
C ASP A 128 13.50 8.25 15.16
N ASP A 129 12.94 8.95 14.18
CA ASP A 129 11.51 9.03 13.96
C ASP A 129 10.90 7.72 13.44
N ILE A 130 11.69 6.83 12.83
CA ILE A 130 11.27 5.43 12.56
C ILE A 130 10.88 4.75 13.88
N ARG A 131 11.63 4.98 14.98
CA ARG A 131 11.26 4.41 16.28
C ARG A 131 9.97 5.02 16.80
N THR A 132 9.79 6.34 16.62
CA THR A 132 8.53 7.02 16.97
C THR A 132 7.34 6.44 16.19
N LEU A 133 7.50 6.16 14.90
CA LEU A 133 6.48 5.54 14.05
C LEU A 133 6.18 4.09 14.44
N LEU A 134 7.20 3.32 14.83
CA LEU A 134 7.00 2.00 15.43
C LEU A 134 6.14 2.05 16.71
N GLY A 135 5.94 3.21 17.32
CA GLY A 135 4.97 3.39 18.41
C GLY A 135 3.56 2.90 18.04
N SER A 136 3.17 3.00 16.78
CA SER A 136 1.86 2.58 16.25
C SER A 136 1.79 1.10 15.86
N VAL A 137 2.81 0.28 16.16
CA VAL A 137 2.80 -1.16 15.89
C VAL A 137 2.75 -2.00 17.17
N SER A 138 2.10 -3.16 17.10
CA SER A 138 2.06 -4.17 18.17
C SER A 138 3.20 -5.19 18.04
N ALA A 139 3.61 -5.51 16.81
CA ALA A 139 4.67 -6.47 16.49
C ALA A 139 5.37 -6.13 15.17
N ILE A 140 6.60 -6.61 15.03
CA ILE A 140 7.38 -6.56 13.80
C ILE A 140 7.68 -8.00 13.40
N VAL A 141 7.10 -8.45 12.30
CA VAL A 141 7.24 -9.81 11.78
C VAL A 141 8.15 -9.80 10.56
N ILE A 142 9.22 -10.60 10.58
CA ILE A 142 10.16 -10.72 9.46
C ILE A 142 10.28 -12.20 9.08
N GLY A 143 9.70 -12.57 7.93
CA GLY A 143 9.53 -13.96 7.52
C GLY A 143 10.09 -14.22 6.14
N SER A 144 10.77 -15.36 5.94
CA SER A 144 11.36 -15.73 4.65
C SER A 144 10.33 -15.81 3.51
N GLU A 145 9.07 -16.11 3.84
CA GLU A 145 7.96 -16.25 2.90
C GLU A 145 7.07 -15.01 2.80
N ILE A 146 7.36 -13.94 3.54
CA ILE A 146 6.61 -12.68 3.45
C ILE A 146 7.04 -11.97 2.17
N ARG A 147 6.12 -11.84 1.22
CA ARG A 147 6.25 -11.04 0.01
C ARG A 147 4.86 -10.73 -0.55
N PRO A 148 4.49 -9.44 -0.71
CA PRO A 148 5.23 -8.24 -0.32
C PRO A 148 5.26 -8.01 1.20
N SER A 149 5.93 -6.93 1.62
CA SER A 149 5.73 -6.37 2.97
C SER A 149 4.37 -5.68 3.06
N PHE A 150 3.79 -5.61 4.25
CA PHE A 150 2.52 -4.92 4.49
C PHE A 150 2.32 -4.64 5.99
N TYR A 151 1.45 -3.68 6.29
CA TYR A 151 0.84 -3.49 7.60
C TYR A 151 -0.52 -4.19 7.69
N TYR A 152 -0.86 -4.79 8.84
CA TYR A 152 -2.19 -5.36 9.05
C TYR A 152 -2.88 -4.73 10.27
N PRO A 153 -3.94 -3.93 10.09
CA PRO A 153 -4.54 -3.18 11.19
C PRO A 153 -5.16 -4.05 12.29
N LEU A 154 -5.72 -5.23 11.96
CA LEU A 154 -6.39 -6.08 12.96
C LEU A 154 -5.41 -6.69 13.98
N THR A 155 -4.17 -6.96 13.57
CA THR A 155 -3.10 -7.35 14.50
C THR A 155 -2.30 -6.14 14.98
N GLY A 156 -2.35 -5.02 14.25
CA GLY A 156 -1.51 -3.85 14.46
C GLY A 156 -0.04 -4.10 14.15
N ALA A 157 0.28 -5.16 13.41
CA ALA A 157 1.65 -5.58 13.13
C ALA A 157 2.12 -5.18 11.74
N ILE A 158 3.42 -4.96 11.59
CA ILE A 158 4.08 -4.87 10.28
C ILE A 158 4.70 -6.23 9.93
N TYR A 159 4.60 -6.61 8.66
CA TYR A 159 5.09 -7.85 8.10
C TYR A 159 6.08 -7.49 6.99
N LEU A 160 7.34 -7.89 7.14
CA LEU A 160 8.44 -7.42 6.30
C LEU A 160 9.03 -8.56 5.46
N ASP A 161 9.14 -8.32 4.15
CA ASP A 161 9.94 -9.11 3.23
C ASP A 161 11.44 -8.87 3.54
N PRO A 162 12.21 -9.93 3.87
CA PRO A 162 13.61 -9.82 4.22
C PRO A 162 14.55 -9.60 3.01
N SER A 163 14.03 -9.49 1.78
CA SER A 163 14.82 -9.30 0.55
C SER A 163 15.74 -8.07 0.58
N ARG A 164 15.40 -7.06 1.40
CA ARG A 164 16.21 -5.86 1.64
C ARG A 164 17.04 -5.89 2.93
N LEU A 165 16.98 -6.96 3.73
CA LEU A 165 17.69 -7.08 5.00
C LEU A 165 18.95 -7.94 4.96
N TRP A 166 19.05 -8.90 4.03
CA TRP A 166 20.20 -9.79 3.96
C TRP A 166 21.49 -9.02 3.62
N LEU A 167 22.61 -9.47 4.18
CA LEU A 167 23.95 -8.95 3.89
C LEU A 167 24.84 -10.01 3.23
N THR A 168 24.70 -11.27 3.64
CA THR A 168 25.53 -12.38 3.15
C THR A 168 24.75 -13.32 2.24
N ASN A 169 25.48 -14.07 1.41
CA ASN A 169 24.87 -15.10 0.56
C ASN A 169 24.16 -16.20 1.38
N THR A 170 24.68 -16.54 2.56
CA THR A 170 24.04 -17.51 3.46
C THR A 170 22.67 -17.04 3.94
N GLU A 171 22.53 -15.76 4.27
CA GLU A 171 21.24 -15.17 4.65
C GLU A 171 20.29 -15.12 3.44
N LYS A 172 20.79 -14.66 2.29
CA LYS A 172 20.03 -14.55 1.03
C LYS A 172 19.39 -15.87 0.60
N GLN A 173 20.12 -16.98 0.74
CA GLN A 173 19.65 -18.33 0.38
C GLN A 173 18.46 -18.81 1.23
N THR A 174 18.18 -18.18 2.36
CA THR A 174 17.04 -18.54 3.22
C THR A 174 15.74 -17.82 2.85
N ILE A 175 15.76 -16.92 1.86
CA ILE A 175 14.62 -16.07 1.48
C ILE A 175 13.87 -16.70 0.31
N SER A 176 12.53 -16.62 0.33
CA SER A 176 11.68 -17.05 -0.76
C SER A 176 12.03 -16.31 -2.07
N GLN A 177 12.21 -17.08 -3.14
CA GLN A 177 12.45 -16.55 -4.49
C GLN A 177 11.16 -16.41 -5.30
N ARG A 178 9.98 -16.61 -4.67
CA ARG A 178 8.69 -16.45 -5.34
C ARG A 178 8.56 -15.04 -5.90
N THR A 179 8.12 -14.92 -7.15
CA THR A 179 7.77 -13.62 -7.72
C THR A 179 6.61 -13.00 -6.94
N ASP A 180 6.59 -11.67 -6.84
CA ASP A 180 5.39 -10.97 -6.37
C ASP A 180 4.20 -11.38 -7.25
N PHE A 181 3.08 -11.75 -6.63
CA PHE A 181 1.90 -12.24 -7.35
C PHE A 181 1.24 -11.18 -8.23
N ARG A 182 1.56 -9.90 -7.98
CA ARG A 182 1.01 -8.74 -8.67
C ARG A 182 1.82 -8.34 -9.90
N SER A 183 2.98 -8.97 -10.14
CA SER A 183 3.88 -8.65 -11.27
C SER A 183 3.22 -8.74 -12.65
N ASP A 184 2.09 -9.44 -12.75
CA ASP A 184 1.43 -9.73 -14.01
C ASP A 184 0.15 -8.91 -14.23
N PHE A 185 -0.22 -8.06 -13.26
CA PHE A 185 -1.49 -7.34 -13.25
C PHE A 185 -1.65 -6.31 -14.38
N ASP A 186 -0.56 -5.64 -14.77
CA ASP A 186 -0.58 -4.57 -15.78
C ASP A 186 -0.21 -5.05 -17.19
N GLN A 187 -0.03 -6.36 -17.40
CA GLN A 187 0.47 -6.92 -18.67
C GLN A 187 -0.45 -6.68 -19.89
N GLU A 188 -1.73 -6.43 -19.66
CA GLU A 188 -2.70 -6.14 -20.73
C GLU A 188 -2.70 -4.66 -21.16
N LEU A 189 -1.99 -3.78 -20.44
CA LEU A 189 -1.94 -2.35 -20.71
C LEU A 189 -0.86 -2.02 -21.75
N ASN A 190 -1.14 -1.03 -22.60
CA ASN A 190 -0.21 -0.59 -23.67
C ASN A 190 0.90 0.37 -23.17
N PHE A 191 1.07 0.49 -21.86
CA PHE A 191 2.10 1.31 -21.22
C PHE A 191 2.66 0.58 -20.00
N ALA A 192 3.81 1.04 -19.50
CA ALA A 192 4.31 0.66 -18.19
C ALA A 192 4.55 1.91 -17.34
N PHE A 193 4.38 1.79 -16.02
CA PHE A 193 4.76 2.83 -15.08
C PHE A 193 6.05 2.43 -14.37
N LEU A 194 7.07 3.28 -14.47
CA LEU A 194 8.37 3.06 -13.85
C LEU A 194 8.65 4.15 -12.82
N SER A 195 9.33 3.78 -11.75
CA SER A 195 9.83 4.73 -10.77
C SER A 195 11.22 4.35 -10.28
N ARG A 196 11.96 5.32 -9.74
CA ARG A 196 13.20 5.10 -8.98
C ARG A 196 13.50 6.30 -8.09
N TYR A 197 14.14 6.06 -6.96
CA TYR A 197 14.75 7.14 -6.19
C TYR A 197 16.09 7.54 -6.81
N LEU A 198 16.37 8.83 -6.82
CA LEU A 198 17.60 9.42 -7.32
C LEU A 198 18.37 10.13 -6.19
N GLU A 199 19.67 9.94 -6.20
CA GLU A 199 20.65 10.69 -5.41
C GLU A 199 21.65 11.32 -6.37
N GLY A 200 21.75 12.65 -6.41
CA GLY A 200 22.67 13.33 -7.33
C GLY A 200 22.46 13.00 -8.82
N GLY A 201 21.23 12.65 -9.22
CA GLY A 201 20.90 12.31 -10.62
C GLY A 201 21.26 10.87 -11.05
N VAL A 202 21.68 10.01 -10.12
CA VAL A 202 21.85 8.57 -10.33
C VAL A 202 20.88 7.77 -9.46
N SER A 203 20.62 6.50 -9.78
CA SER A 203 19.79 5.61 -8.94
C SER A 203 20.33 5.58 -7.51
N ALA A 204 19.47 5.86 -6.53
CA ALA A 204 19.85 5.91 -5.12
C ALA A 204 20.09 4.52 -4.52
N PHE A 205 19.52 3.47 -5.12
CA PHE A 205 19.63 2.10 -4.65
C PHE A 205 20.34 1.25 -5.70
N PRO A 206 21.44 0.58 -5.34
CA PRO A 206 21.97 -0.50 -6.16
C PRO A 206 20.97 -1.66 -6.18
N TYR A 207 20.89 -2.36 -7.30
CA TYR A 207 20.11 -3.58 -7.42
C TYR A 207 20.94 -4.78 -6.98
N TYR A 208 20.37 -5.61 -6.11
CA TYR A 208 20.98 -6.84 -5.63
C TYR A 208 19.98 -7.98 -5.78
N PRO A 209 20.12 -8.82 -6.82
CA PRO A 209 19.20 -9.91 -7.07
C PRO A 209 19.25 -10.99 -5.98
N LEU A 210 18.15 -11.73 -5.79
CA LEU A 210 18.09 -12.85 -4.85
C LEU A 210 18.79 -14.11 -5.36
N ASP A 211 19.07 -14.20 -6.66
CA ASP A 211 19.72 -15.33 -7.33
C ASP A 211 21.19 -15.06 -7.75
N GLY A 212 21.73 -13.88 -7.44
CA GLY A 212 23.14 -13.54 -7.67
C GLY A 212 24.09 -14.07 -6.58
N ASP A 213 25.37 -13.72 -6.67
CA ASP A 213 26.43 -14.09 -5.70
C ASP A 213 27.02 -12.89 -4.94
N GLU A 214 26.43 -11.71 -5.12
CA GLU A 214 26.86 -10.48 -4.46
C GLU A 214 26.52 -10.48 -2.97
N GLU A 215 27.38 -9.82 -2.19
CA GLU A 215 27.16 -9.50 -0.78
C GLU A 215 26.91 -8.00 -0.60
N ARG A 216 26.24 -7.63 0.48
CA ARG A 216 25.92 -6.25 0.86
C ARG A 216 26.62 -5.89 2.16
N GLN A 217 26.82 -4.59 2.34
CA GLN A 217 27.17 -4.00 3.61
C GLN A 217 25.94 -3.41 4.28
N LEU A 218 26.02 -3.11 5.58
CA LEU A 218 24.89 -2.56 6.33
C LEU A 218 24.36 -1.25 5.69
N GLN A 219 25.26 -0.38 5.21
CA GLN A 219 24.87 0.87 4.56
C GLN A 219 24.06 0.68 3.28
N ASP A 220 24.22 -0.46 2.58
CA ASP A 220 23.52 -0.74 1.33
C ASP A 220 22.02 -1.00 1.57
N ILE A 221 21.64 -1.37 2.79
CA ILE A 221 20.26 -1.66 3.18
C ILE A 221 19.56 -0.50 3.89
N VAL A 222 20.29 0.52 4.35
CA VAL A 222 19.73 1.64 5.14
C VAL A 222 18.62 2.37 4.39
N LYS A 223 18.94 2.95 3.22
CA LYS A 223 17.96 3.76 2.47
C LYS A 223 16.82 2.92 1.87
N PRO A 224 17.07 1.72 1.28
CA PRO A 224 15.99 0.86 0.81
C PRO A 224 15.02 0.43 1.91
N MET A 225 15.53 0.11 3.11
CA MET A 225 14.68 -0.25 4.25
C MET A 225 14.01 0.95 4.90
N ALA A 226 14.67 2.12 4.99
CA ALA A 226 14.05 3.34 5.49
C ALA A 226 12.80 3.68 4.68
N ARG A 227 12.92 3.63 3.35
CA ARG A 227 11.82 3.83 2.42
C ARG A 227 10.65 2.89 2.68
N LEU A 228 10.94 1.58 2.76
CA LEU A 228 9.93 0.56 3.04
C LEU A 228 9.26 0.81 4.41
N LEU A 229 10.05 1.09 5.44
CA LEU A 229 9.52 1.34 6.78
C LEU A 229 8.69 2.62 6.85
N TYR A 230 9.08 3.70 6.18
CA TYR A 230 8.24 4.90 6.12
C TYR A 230 6.90 4.61 5.43
N HIS A 231 6.87 3.76 4.41
CA HIS A 231 5.63 3.35 3.77
C HIS A 231 4.73 2.55 4.71
N GLU A 232 5.23 1.42 5.24
CA GLU A 232 4.41 0.53 6.08
C GLU A 232 4.02 1.17 7.41
N LEU A 233 4.89 2.01 7.97
CA LEU A 233 4.58 2.71 9.19
C LEU A 233 3.68 3.94 8.96
N ALA A 234 3.56 4.44 7.72
CA ALA A 234 2.51 5.40 7.39
C ALA A 234 1.14 4.74 7.54
N HIS A 235 0.97 3.50 7.05
CA HIS A 235 -0.26 2.73 7.27
C HIS A 235 -0.53 2.53 8.78
N ALA A 236 0.50 2.18 9.56
CA ALA A 236 0.35 2.05 11.01
C ALA A 236 -0.11 3.36 11.68
N ALA A 237 0.51 4.49 11.31
CA ALA A 237 0.13 5.80 11.83
C ALA A 237 -1.26 6.25 11.34
N ASP A 238 -1.66 5.83 10.15
CA ASP A 238 -2.96 6.14 9.55
C ASP A 238 -4.11 5.53 10.38
N PHE A 239 -4.00 4.25 10.71
CA PHE A 239 -5.01 3.53 11.49
C PHE A 239 -4.93 3.81 12.99
N PHE A 240 -3.71 3.91 13.54
CA PHE A 240 -3.47 4.04 14.98
C PHE A 240 -2.52 5.21 15.27
N PRO A 241 -2.96 6.47 15.11
CA PRO A 241 -2.14 7.63 15.39
C PRO A 241 -1.65 7.61 16.84
N ARG A 242 -0.35 7.71 17.04
CA ARG A 242 0.32 7.54 18.35
C ARG A 242 -0.24 8.43 19.48
N LEU A 243 -0.79 9.59 19.15
CA LEU A 243 -1.39 10.52 20.12
C LEU A 243 -2.86 10.18 20.48
N ALA A 244 -3.52 9.34 19.67
CA ALA A 244 -4.93 8.98 19.85
C ALA A 244 -5.13 7.65 20.58
N VAL A 245 -4.12 6.78 20.61
CA VAL A 245 -4.24 5.39 21.11
C VAL A 245 -3.99 5.21 22.60
N ALA A 246 -3.69 6.29 23.34
CA ALA A 246 -3.38 6.23 24.76
C ALA A 246 -4.55 5.74 25.64
N GLY A 247 -5.79 5.85 25.15
CA GLY A 247 -7.02 5.55 25.89
C GLY A 247 -7.68 4.20 25.56
N PHE A 248 -7.01 3.31 24.84
CA PHE A 248 -7.60 2.02 24.48
C PHE A 248 -7.87 1.17 25.74
N ASP A 249 -9.03 0.53 25.78
CA ASP A 249 -9.38 -0.46 26.79
C ASP A 249 -8.57 -1.74 26.54
N GLY A 250 -7.81 -2.14 27.56
CA GLY A 250 -7.00 -3.34 27.56
C GLY A 250 -7.78 -4.64 27.30
N ALA A 251 -9.07 -4.68 27.66
CA ALA A 251 -9.90 -5.87 27.48
C ALA A 251 -10.40 -6.07 26.04
N LEU A 252 -10.27 -5.05 25.19
CA LEU A 252 -10.74 -5.05 23.82
C LEU A 252 -9.58 -5.25 22.83
N THR A 253 -9.89 -5.70 21.62
CA THR A 253 -8.95 -5.73 20.50
C THR A 253 -8.66 -4.31 19.97
N LEU A 254 -7.70 -4.19 19.05
CA LEU A 254 -7.39 -2.90 18.41
C LEU A 254 -8.57 -2.39 17.57
N ASP A 255 -9.23 -3.27 16.83
CA ASP A 255 -10.37 -2.93 15.98
C ASP A 255 -11.61 -2.55 16.81
N GLU A 256 -11.90 -3.28 17.89
CA GLU A 256 -12.98 -2.92 18.83
C GLU A 256 -12.74 -1.56 19.46
N ASN A 257 -11.51 -1.27 19.89
CA ASN A 257 -11.14 0.05 20.41
C ASN A 257 -11.33 1.15 19.38
N ALA A 258 -10.83 0.95 18.16
CA ALA A 258 -10.93 1.94 17.09
C ALA A 258 -12.39 2.24 16.72
N GLN A 259 -13.24 1.21 16.68
CA GLN A 259 -14.68 1.36 16.46
C GLN A 259 -15.37 2.09 17.62
N ASN A 260 -15.08 1.71 18.87
CA ASN A 260 -15.70 2.30 20.06
C ASN A 260 -15.32 3.77 20.28
N LEU A 261 -14.09 4.15 19.91
CA LEU A 261 -13.62 5.53 20.01
C LEU A 261 -13.94 6.36 18.76
N HIS A 262 -14.56 5.76 17.74
CA HIS A 262 -14.78 6.39 16.43
C HIS A 262 -13.49 7.02 15.90
N LEU A 263 -12.40 6.25 15.92
CA LEU A 263 -11.11 6.74 15.47
C LEU A 263 -11.14 6.90 13.95
N ASP A 264 -11.05 8.15 13.48
CA ASP A 264 -10.93 8.43 12.06
C ASP A 264 -9.57 7.98 11.56
N VAL A 265 -9.55 7.30 10.42
CA VAL A 265 -8.31 6.99 9.70
C VAL A 265 -7.80 8.30 9.08
N LEU A 266 -6.52 8.62 9.24
CA LEU A 266 -5.95 9.91 8.81
C LEU A 266 -6.09 10.16 7.29
N SER A 267 -6.07 9.10 6.48
CA SER A 267 -6.27 9.15 5.04
C SER A 267 -7.68 9.60 4.65
N ASP A 268 -8.70 9.37 5.49
CA ASP A 268 -10.04 9.95 5.26
C ASP A 268 -9.98 11.48 5.32
N GLN A 269 -9.15 12.05 6.19
CA GLN A 269 -8.96 13.50 6.25
C GLN A 269 -8.24 14.04 5.01
N LEU A 270 -7.27 13.30 4.48
CA LEU A 270 -6.62 13.66 3.21
C LEU A 270 -7.64 13.67 2.06
N VAL A 271 -8.47 12.62 1.95
CA VAL A 271 -9.50 12.51 0.91
C VAL A 271 -10.56 13.59 1.06
N ALA A 272 -10.99 13.89 2.29
CA ALA A 272 -11.99 14.93 2.54
C ALA A 272 -11.48 16.34 2.20
N ASP A 273 -10.23 16.65 2.53
CA ASP A 273 -9.66 17.99 2.35
C ASP A 273 -9.12 18.22 0.93
N ILE A 274 -8.37 17.24 0.39
CA ILE A 274 -7.64 17.37 -0.87
C ILE A 274 -7.64 16.02 -1.64
N PRO A 275 -8.78 15.61 -2.22
CA PRO A 275 -8.92 14.32 -2.89
C PRO A 275 -8.15 14.22 -4.21
N LEU A 276 -7.87 12.98 -4.64
CA LEU A 276 -7.65 12.63 -6.04
C LEU A 276 -8.99 12.64 -6.77
N ASN A 277 -9.01 13.09 -8.03
CA ASN A 277 -10.26 13.30 -8.77
C ASN A 277 -10.29 12.59 -10.13
N ASN A 278 -9.24 11.83 -10.47
CA ASN A 278 -9.13 11.20 -11.77
C ASN A 278 -9.66 9.77 -11.80
N SER A 279 -10.93 9.61 -12.18
CA SER A 279 -11.58 8.30 -12.29
C SER A 279 -10.91 7.34 -13.28
N VAL A 280 -10.19 7.86 -14.29
CA VAL A 280 -9.45 7.01 -15.24
C VAL A 280 -8.27 6.36 -14.53
N LEU A 281 -7.54 7.13 -13.73
CA LEU A 281 -6.40 6.64 -12.96
C LEU A 281 -6.85 5.72 -11.81
N ASP A 282 -7.98 6.01 -11.16
CA ASP A 282 -8.59 5.10 -10.16
C ASP A 282 -8.89 3.71 -10.76
N LEU A 283 -9.49 3.69 -11.95
CA LEU A 283 -9.80 2.43 -12.64
C LEU A 283 -8.53 1.72 -13.13
N LEU A 284 -7.48 2.46 -13.53
CA LEU A 284 -6.19 1.87 -13.86
C LEU A 284 -5.48 1.32 -12.62
N GLY A 285 -5.58 1.98 -11.46
CA GLY A 285 -5.00 1.50 -10.21
C GLY A 285 -5.53 0.14 -9.79
N LYS A 286 -6.82 -0.12 -10.00
CA LYS A 286 -7.43 -1.44 -9.77
C LYS A 286 -6.88 -2.53 -10.68
N VAL A 287 -6.63 -2.20 -11.95
CA VAL A 287 -5.99 -3.13 -12.88
C VAL A 287 -4.57 -3.38 -12.41
N MET A 288 -3.77 -2.32 -12.26
CA MET A 288 -2.33 -2.39 -12.01
C MET A 288 -1.96 -3.00 -10.65
N PHE A 289 -2.82 -2.87 -9.63
CA PHE A 289 -2.44 -3.19 -8.25
C PHE A 289 -3.43 -4.10 -7.51
N GLN A 290 -4.61 -4.36 -8.08
CA GLN A 290 -5.64 -5.22 -7.45
C GLN A 290 -6.06 -6.41 -8.31
N GLY A 291 -5.48 -6.57 -9.49
CA GLY A 291 -5.72 -7.71 -10.37
C GLY A 291 -7.07 -7.67 -11.09
N GLU A 292 -7.72 -6.50 -11.15
CA GLU A 292 -8.89 -6.34 -12.03
C GLU A 292 -8.47 -6.51 -13.49
N GLN A 293 -9.31 -7.20 -14.28
CA GLN A 293 -9.05 -7.40 -15.71
C GLN A 293 -9.21 -6.07 -16.47
N ALA A 294 -8.27 -5.76 -17.37
CA ALA A 294 -8.34 -4.52 -18.14
C ALA A 294 -9.49 -4.58 -19.16
N THR A 295 -10.30 -3.52 -19.22
CA THR A 295 -11.31 -3.38 -20.27
C THR A 295 -10.67 -3.06 -21.62
N LEU A 296 -11.36 -3.35 -22.73
CA LEU A 296 -10.89 -2.98 -24.08
C LEU A 296 -10.56 -1.48 -24.22
N ALA A 297 -11.28 -0.61 -23.48
CA ALA A 297 -10.99 0.81 -23.44
C ALA A 297 -9.65 1.10 -22.76
N GLN A 298 -9.42 0.52 -21.57
CA GLN A 298 -8.16 0.68 -20.83
C GLN A 298 -6.96 0.10 -21.58
N GLN A 299 -7.13 -1.06 -22.22
CA GLN A 299 -6.12 -1.64 -23.10
C GLN A 299 -5.75 -0.68 -24.24
N SER A 300 -6.71 0.10 -24.76
CA SER A 300 -6.45 1.06 -25.84
C SER A 300 -5.81 2.39 -25.42
N PHE A 301 -5.63 2.65 -24.12
CA PHE A 301 -5.03 3.89 -23.65
C PHE A 301 -3.57 4.01 -24.08
N SER A 302 -3.21 5.14 -24.69
CA SER A 302 -1.83 5.43 -25.04
C SER A 302 -1.02 5.87 -23.81
N PRO A 303 0.30 5.60 -23.76
CA PRO A 303 1.17 6.14 -22.71
C PRO A 303 1.07 7.67 -22.55
N SER A 304 0.88 8.39 -23.66
CA SER A 304 0.71 9.86 -23.66
C SER A 304 -0.60 10.31 -23.01
N TYR A 305 -1.68 9.57 -23.23
CA TYR A 305 -2.97 9.84 -22.61
C TYR A 305 -2.87 9.64 -21.09
N VAL A 306 -2.32 8.51 -20.65
CA VAL A 306 -2.13 8.20 -19.23
C VAL A 306 -1.22 9.22 -18.54
N GLY A 307 -0.11 9.61 -19.17
CA GLY A 307 0.77 10.66 -18.65
C GLY A 307 0.07 12.02 -18.52
N ALA A 308 -0.81 12.38 -19.46
CA ALA A 308 -1.61 13.60 -19.38
C ALA A 308 -2.64 13.54 -18.24
N GLU A 309 -3.31 12.40 -18.05
CA GLU A 309 -4.22 12.19 -16.91
C GLU A 309 -3.46 12.35 -15.59
N PHE A 310 -2.29 11.73 -15.46
CA PHE A 310 -1.48 11.81 -14.23
C PHE A 310 -0.91 13.22 -13.99
N THR A 311 -0.61 13.99 -15.03
CA THR A 311 -0.20 15.40 -14.90
C THR A 311 -1.26 16.25 -14.21
N ASN A 312 -2.54 15.95 -14.44
CA ASN A 312 -3.66 16.77 -14.02
C ASN A 312 -4.24 16.39 -12.65
N ASP A 313 -3.59 15.50 -11.90
CA ASP A 313 -4.06 15.06 -10.58
C ASP A 313 -2.93 15.03 -9.54
N GLY A 314 -3.30 15.01 -8.26
CA GLY A 314 -2.43 15.29 -7.11
C GLY A 314 -1.66 14.10 -6.54
N ALA A 315 -1.61 12.95 -7.23
CA ALA A 315 -0.91 11.76 -6.72
C ALA A 315 0.60 11.88 -6.93
N ALA A 316 1.40 11.46 -5.95
CA ALA A 316 2.87 11.45 -6.06
C ALA A 316 3.42 10.23 -6.82
N HIS A 317 2.63 9.16 -6.94
CA HIS A 317 2.98 7.89 -7.59
C HIS A 317 1.71 7.20 -8.08
N MET A 318 1.79 6.35 -9.10
CA MET A 318 0.60 5.69 -9.65
C MET A 318 -0.04 4.70 -8.67
N TYR A 319 0.75 4.14 -7.75
CA TYR A 319 0.27 3.27 -6.66
C TYR A 319 -0.76 3.93 -5.74
N ALA A 320 -0.77 5.27 -5.67
CA ALA A 320 -1.78 6.03 -4.94
C ALA A 320 -3.22 5.76 -5.40
N TYR A 321 -3.40 5.33 -6.65
CA TYR A 321 -4.73 4.99 -7.19
C TYR A 321 -5.19 3.57 -6.87
N SER A 322 -4.38 2.78 -6.14
CA SER A 322 -4.84 1.49 -5.59
C SER A 322 -5.87 1.73 -4.50
N THR A 323 -5.50 2.45 -3.44
CA THR A 323 -6.40 2.82 -2.35
C THR A 323 -5.98 4.18 -1.76
N GLN A 324 -6.89 4.82 -1.02
CA GLN A 324 -6.55 6.03 -0.26
C GLN A 324 -5.40 5.82 0.74
N PHE A 325 -5.25 4.60 1.28
CA PHE A 325 -4.18 4.23 2.21
C PHE A 325 -2.84 4.28 1.49
N GLU A 326 -2.79 3.80 0.24
CA GLU A 326 -1.58 3.85 -0.58
C GLU A 326 -1.23 5.27 -1.02
N ASP A 327 -2.22 6.12 -1.31
CA ASP A 327 -1.95 7.55 -1.56
C ASP A 327 -1.32 8.22 -0.34
N PHE A 328 -1.87 7.98 0.84
CA PHE A 328 -1.34 8.48 2.10
C PHE A 328 0.10 8.00 2.35
N ALA A 329 0.34 6.69 2.23
CA ALA A 329 1.66 6.10 2.48
C ALA A 329 2.71 6.55 1.45
N MET A 330 2.36 6.66 0.16
CA MET A 330 3.27 7.17 -0.87
C MET A 330 3.67 8.63 -0.63
N LEU A 331 2.72 9.49 -0.23
CA LEU A 331 2.98 10.89 0.08
C LEU A 331 3.90 11.02 1.31
N PHE A 332 3.66 10.22 2.34
CA PHE A 332 4.48 10.22 3.54
C PHE A 332 5.89 9.70 3.27
N GLU A 333 6.02 8.53 2.65
CA GLU A 333 7.31 7.93 2.29
C GLU A 333 8.20 8.91 1.52
N GLN A 334 7.67 9.48 0.42
CA GLN A 334 8.47 10.40 -0.39
C GLN A 334 8.87 11.66 0.39
N SER A 335 8.02 12.13 1.31
CA SER A 335 8.34 13.27 2.19
C SER A 335 9.51 12.94 3.11
N MET A 336 9.46 11.77 3.75
CA MET A 336 10.50 11.34 4.71
C MET A 336 11.82 11.00 4.02
N MET A 337 11.76 10.36 2.84
CA MET A 337 12.95 10.08 2.03
C MET A 337 13.63 11.35 1.53
N LYS A 338 12.83 12.38 1.18
CA LYS A 338 13.37 13.70 0.84
C LYS A 338 13.93 14.41 2.07
N TYR A 339 13.25 14.35 3.21
CA TYR A 339 13.64 15.04 4.43
C TYR A 339 14.98 14.53 5.00
N HIS A 340 15.14 13.21 5.15
CA HIS A 340 16.33 12.63 5.80
C HIS A 340 17.50 12.38 4.87
N TYR A 341 17.21 12.05 3.61
CA TYR A 341 18.24 11.59 2.67
C TYR A 341 18.39 12.48 1.43
N ASN A 342 17.59 13.54 1.33
CA ASN A 342 17.53 14.41 0.15
C ASN A 342 17.30 13.65 -1.16
N LEU A 343 16.69 12.46 -1.10
CA LEU A 343 16.36 11.69 -2.29
C LEU A 343 15.13 12.29 -2.98
N VAL A 344 15.11 12.20 -4.30
CA VAL A 344 13.95 12.58 -5.11
C VAL A 344 13.49 11.37 -5.91
N ILE A 345 12.19 11.18 -6.05
CA ILE A 345 11.67 10.12 -6.93
C ILE A 345 11.59 10.64 -8.38
N GLU A 346 12.01 9.80 -9.32
CA GLU A 346 11.64 9.91 -10.73
C GLU A 346 10.51 8.93 -10.99
N VAL A 347 9.43 9.42 -11.62
CA VAL A 347 8.30 8.61 -12.07
C VAL A 347 8.10 8.79 -13.57
N ALA A 348 7.66 7.76 -14.27
CA ALA A 348 7.47 7.81 -15.72
C ALA A 348 6.39 6.85 -16.22
N VAL A 349 5.69 7.29 -17.26
CA VAL A 349 4.86 6.44 -18.13
C VAL A 349 5.66 6.19 -19.42
N THR A 350 5.81 4.93 -19.79
CA THR A 350 6.64 4.48 -20.91
C THR A 350 5.81 3.69 -21.92
N ASN A 351 6.38 3.32 -23.06
CA ASN A 351 5.79 2.24 -23.86
C ASN A 351 5.76 0.93 -23.06
N TYR A 352 4.80 0.07 -23.37
CA TYR A 352 4.89 -1.31 -22.93
C TYR A 352 6.08 -2.02 -23.58
N SER A 353 6.74 -2.89 -22.82
CA SER A 353 7.76 -3.82 -23.27
C SER A 353 7.69 -5.06 -22.38
N ASP A 354 7.88 -6.26 -22.93
CA ASP A 354 8.02 -7.53 -22.18
C ASP A 354 9.49 -7.82 -21.80
N SER A 355 10.40 -6.92 -22.18
CA SER A 355 11.82 -7.02 -21.85
C SER A 355 12.11 -6.77 -20.37
N ILE A 356 13.15 -7.44 -19.88
CA ILE A 356 13.73 -7.17 -18.56
C ILE A 356 14.76 -6.05 -18.61
N TYR A 357 15.03 -5.38 -19.74
CA TYR A 357 16.11 -4.37 -19.83
C TYR A 357 15.59 -2.94 -19.92
N CYS A 358 16.24 -1.99 -19.23
CA CYS A 358 15.76 -0.59 -19.17
C CYS A 358 15.76 0.17 -20.49
N ASN A 359 16.57 -0.25 -21.46
CA ASN A 359 16.71 0.42 -22.74
C ASN A 359 15.47 0.22 -23.63
N ASP A 360 14.67 -0.81 -23.35
CA ASP A 360 13.47 -1.14 -24.13
C ASP A 360 12.23 -0.35 -23.67
N TYR A 361 12.39 0.53 -22.68
CA TYR A 361 11.35 1.39 -22.12
C TYR A 361 11.68 2.83 -22.45
N SER A 362 11.14 3.29 -23.56
CA SER A 362 11.14 4.68 -23.99
C SER A 362 10.11 5.47 -23.20
N VAL A 363 10.56 6.55 -22.59
CA VAL A 363 9.67 7.32 -21.74
C VAL A 363 8.84 8.28 -22.58
N VAL A 364 7.53 8.25 -22.36
CA VAL A 364 6.57 9.12 -23.05
C VAL A 364 6.19 10.31 -22.17
N TRP A 365 6.10 10.09 -20.87
CA TRP A 365 5.90 11.13 -19.86
C TRP A 365 6.72 10.82 -18.62
N GLY A 366 7.28 11.81 -17.94
CA GLY A 366 7.94 11.59 -16.67
C GLY A 366 8.17 12.89 -15.88
N GLN A 367 8.37 12.74 -14.58
CA GLN A 367 8.64 13.84 -13.67
C GLN A 367 9.61 13.40 -12.57
N ILE A 368 10.59 14.25 -12.29
CA ILE A 368 11.52 14.12 -11.18
C ILE A 368 11.05 15.04 -10.06
N ASN A 369 11.17 14.57 -8.82
CA ASN A 369 10.79 15.32 -7.61
C ASN A 369 9.32 15.74 -7.62
N ARG A 370 8.43 14.83 -8.04
CA ARG A 370 6.98 15.06 -8.16
C ARG A 370 6.33 15.53 -6.85
N ILE A 371 6.88 15.19 -5.69
CA ILE A 371 6.39 15.71 -4.40
C ILE A 371 6.46 17.24 -4.29
N ALA A 372 7.29 17.90 -5.09
CA ALA A 372 7.38 19.35 -5.19
C ALA A 372 6.41 19.97 -6.23
N ASP A 373 5.62 19.16 -6.93
CA ASP A 373 4.61 19.61 -7.88
C ASP A 373 3.51 20.40 -7.17
N GLY A 374 2.93 21.40 -7.84
CA GLY A 374 1.93 22.29 -7.24
C GLY A 374 0.64 21.59 -6.80
N LEU A 375 0.27 20.47 -7.43
CA LEU A 375 -0.90 19.67 -7.04
C LEU A 375 -0.57 18.66 -5.92
N VAL A 376 0.69 18.22 -5.83
CA VAL A 376 1.13 17.14 -4.93
C VAL A 376 1.64 17.71 -3.60
N LYS A 377 2.43 18.80 -3.63
CA LYS A 377 3.07 19.41 -2.46
C LYS A 377 2.08 19.70 -1.31
N PRO A 378 0.89 20.30 -1.54
CA PRO A 378 -0.06 20.56 -0.45
C PRO A 378 -0.55 19.27 0.22
N ARG A 379 -0.75 18.20 -0.56
CA ARG A 379 -1.20 16.89 -0.08
C ARG A 379 -0.13 16.22 0.77
N ALA A 380 1.11 16.20 0.26
CA ALA A 380 2.26 15.65 0.99
C ALA A 380 2.50 16.39 2.31
N LYS A 381 2.37 17.72 2.32
CA LYS A 381 2.47 18.52 3.54
C LYS A 381 1.40 18.15 4.56
N LYS A 382 0.13 18.03 4.13
CA LYS A 382 -0.97 17.63 4.99
C LYS A 382 -0.71 16.26 5.61
N VAL A 383 -0.27 15.28 4.83
CA VAL A 383 0.06 13.94 5.33
C VAL A 383 1.17 13.97 6.38
N ALA A 384 2.26 14.70 6.12
CA ALA A 384 3.35 14.85 7.09
C ALA A 384 2.88 15.50 8.41
N GLU A 385 2.03 16.53 8.34
CA GLU A 385 1.42 17.18 9.50
C GLU A 385 0.45 16.27 10.28
N LEU A 386 -0.25 15.36 9.60
CA LEU A 386 -1.14 14.39 10.24
C LEU A 386 -0.36 13.33 11.03
N VAL A 387 0.74 12.81 10.46
CA VAL A 387 1.56 11.76 11.09
C VAL A 387 2.45 12.32 12.21
N PHE A 388 3.06 13.48 11.97
CA PHE A 388 3.97 14.17 12.89
C PHE A 388 3.52 15.62 13.13
N PRO A 389 2.44 15.84 13.89
CA PRO A 389 1.90 17.17 14.15
C PRO A 389 2.81 18.07 14.99
N GLU A 390 3.80 17.48 15.69
CA GLU A 390 4.78 18.22 16.47
C GLU A 390 5.90 18.85 15.62
N GLU A 391 6.09 18.41 14.39
CA GLU A 391 7.17 18.85 13.51
C GLU A 391 6.78 20.11 12.71
N ALA A 392 7.75 21.01 12.53
CA ALA A 392 7.55 22.27 11.81
C ALA A 392 7.70 22.10 10.28
N TRP A 393 6.74 21.43 9.65
CA TRP A 393 6.79 21.06 8.23
C TRP A 393 6.86 22.22 7.24
N GLY A 394 6.43 23.43 7.62
CA GLY A 394 6.44 24.60 6.73
C GLY A 394 7.79 24.83 6.05
N GLY A 395 8.88 24.89 6.83
CA GLY A 395 10.22 25.11 6.29
C GLY A 395 10.72 23.96 5.41
N VAL A 396 10.36 22.71 5.75
CA VAL A 396 10.72 21.51 4.96
C VAL A 396 10.06 21.57 3.59
N PHE A 397 8.75 21.85 3.54
CA PHE A 397 7.99 21.87 2.30
C PHE A 397 8.29 23.10 1.41
N ASP A 398 8.78 24.19 2.00
CA ASP A 398 9.32 25.34 1.25
C ASP A 398 10.68 25.04 0.62
N GLY A 399 11.43 24.09 1.19
CA GLY A 399 12.76 23.66 0.74
C GLY A 399 12.80 22.45 -0.20
N LEU A 400 11.67 21.91 -0.66
CA LEU A 400 11.66 20.69 -1.50
C LEU A 400 12.34 20.84 -2.86
N GLY A 401 12.57 22.08 -3.31
CA GLY A 401 13.02 22.39 -4.65
C GLY A 401 11.84 22.46 -5.63
N VAL A 402 12.06 22.02 -6.86
CA VAL A 402 11.05 22.05 -7.93
C VAL A 402 10.86 20.65 -8.51
N ALA A 403 9.65 20.37 -8.99
CA ALA A 403 9.39 19.24 -9.87
C ALA A 403 9.93 19.56 -11.28
N VAL A 404 10.56 18.59 -11.92
CA VAL A 404 11.17 18.74 -13.24
C VAL A 404 10.57 17.71 -14.18
N ASN A 405 9.94 18.15 -15.27
CA ASN A 405 9.45 17.24 -16.29
C ASN A 405 10.64 16.61 -17.02
N SER A 406 10.59 15.29 -17.21
CA SER A 406 11.62 14.55 -17.93
C SER A 406 11.42 14.66 -19.44
N SER A 407 12.52 14.62 -20.20
CA SER A 407 12.48 14.58 -21.67
C SER A 407 11.82 13.29 -22.17
N ALA A 408 10.87 13.43 -23.08
CA ALA A 408 10.28 12.29 -23.78
C ALA A 408 11.24 11.72 -24.84
N GLY A 409 11.17 10.42 -25.10
CA GLY A 409 11.92 9.73 -26.16
C GLY A 409 13.27 9.13 -25.73
N GLU A 410 13.76 9.44 -24.53
CA GLU A 410 14.92 8.76 -23.94
C GLU A 410 14.51 7.43 -23.30
N SER A 411 15.41 6.44 -23.35
CA SER A 411 15.20 5.18 -22.65
C SER A 411 15.37 5.35 -21.14
N TRP A 412 14.76 4.47 -20.34
CA TRP A 412 14.87 4.53 -18.88
C TRP A 412 16.33 4.43 -18.37
N CYS A 413 17.21 3.72 -19.08
CA CYS A 413 18.63 3.63 -18.74
C CYS A 413 19.36 4.97 -18.94
N ASP A 414 19.11 5.63 -20.07
CA ASP A 414 19.95 6.72 -20.57
C ASP A 414 19.78 8.03 -19.79
N ARG A 415 18.78 8.09 -18.90
CA ARG A 415 18.45 9.29 -18.12
C ARG A 415 19.29 9.54 -16.88
N LEU A 416 20.23 8.65 -16.57
CA LEU A 416 21.12 8.83 -15.43
C LEU A 416 22.30 9.73 -15.81
N ALA A 417 22.56 10.76 -15.00
CA ALA A 417 23.46 11.89 -15.33
C ALA A 417 24.94 11.53 -15.62
N ASN A 418 25.34 10.24 -15.54
CA ASN A 418 26.72 9.78 -15.64
C ASN A 418 26.93 8.48 -16.45
N ARG A 419 26.05 8.11 -17.39
CA ARG A 419 26.27 6.91 -18.22
C ARG A 419 26.51 7.25 -19.68
N GLY A 420 27.78 7.33 -20.06
CA GLY A 420 28.23 7.16 -21.44
C GLY A 420 28.49 5.68 -21.71
N GLY A 421 27.50 4.96 -22.24
CA GLY A 421 27.64 3.56 -22.67
C GLY A 421 26.32 2.78 -22.66
N GLU A 422 26.14 1.91 -23.66
CA GLU A 422 25.02 0.97 -23.83
C GLU A 422 24.90 -0.01 -22.64
N ASN A 423 24.38 0.43 -21.49
CA ASN A 423 24.22 -0.44 -20.33
C ASN A 423 22.83 -1.09 -20.33
N LYS A 424 22.80 -2.37 -20.71
CA LYS A 424 21.66 -3.29 -20.55
C LYS A 424 21.50 -3.70 -19.08
N GLU A 425 21.18 -2.76 -18.19
CA GLU A 425 20.84 -3.14 -16.83
C GLU A 425 19.44 -3.79 -16.80
N PRO A 426 19.28 -4.93 -16.11
CA PRO A 426 17.97 -5.46 -15.84
C PRO A 426 17.12 -4.41 -15.12
N LEU A 427 15.98 -4.06 -15.69
CA LEU A 427 14.88 -3.47 -14.99
C LEU A 427 14.34 -4.45 -13.97
N VAL A 428 14.40 -4.01 -12.73
CA VAL A 428 13.36 -4.38 -11.78
C VAL A 428 12.13 -3.59 -12.19
N ARG A 429 11.36 -4.16 -13.12
CA ARG A 429 10.13 -3.55 -13.63
C ARG A 429 9.12 -3.30 -12.51
N HIS A 430 9.24 -4.13 -11.46
CA HIS A 430 8.41 -4.10 -10.28
C HIS A 430 9.28 -4.01 -9.04
N PHE A 431 9.32 -2.86 -8.35
CA PHE A 431 9.78 -2.91 -6.96
C PHE A 431 8.82 -3.88 -6.26
N PRO A 432 9.30 -5.01 -5.71
CA PRO A 432 8.44 -6.05 -5.10
C PRO A 432 7.70 -5.57 -3.83
N ASP A 433 7.71 -4.26 -3.57
CA ASP A 433 7.00 -3.63 -2.46
C ASP A 433 5.75 -2.87 -2.94
N TYR A 434 5.70 -2.36 -4.18
CA TYR A 434 4.65 -1.42 -4.67
C TYR A 434 3.89 -1.93 -5.88
N LEU A 435 4.20 -3.13 -6.32
CA LEU A 435 3.56 -3.74 -7.47
C LEU A 435 2.89 -5.00 -7.02
#